data_AF-A0A971UGP2-F1
#
_entry.id   AF-A0A971UGP2-F1
#
_cell.length_a   1.000
_cell.length_b   1.000
_cell.length_c   1.000
_cell.angle_alpha   90.00
_cell.angle_beta   90.00
_cell.angle_gamma   90.00
#
_symmetry.space_group_name_H-M   'P 1'
#
loop_
_entity.id
_entity.type
_entity.pdbx_description
1 polymer ?
#
loop_
_entity_poly.entity_id
_entity_poly.type
_entity_poly.pdbx_seq_one_letter_code
_entity_poly.pdbx_strand_id
1 'polypeptide(L)'
;MNTRLIATYTERLLEVQREFLLYEDRVVVRACWYLTRRYEHVVPLVQLKGDMEQLTIRYRIHRYAGWVLAIGALLFSMIYYNNRGGPLGIFGWAALGVLVVGALGTALTYRNRRIRFVRFLTRSGRAGLDIGCAGNRVEEFEAFVANVRRQIAKA
;
A
#
# COMPACT_ATOMS: atom_id res chain seq x y z
N MET A 1 9.32 22.06 -23.54
CA MET A 1 9.30 20.95 -22.57
C MET A 1 8.33 19.91 -23.08
N ASN A 2 8.78 18.71 -23.45
CA ASN A 2 7.86 17.65 -23.91
C ASN A 2 6.95 17.25 -22.74
N THR A 3 5.69 17.63 -22.84
CA THR A 3 4.63 17.44 -21.83
C THR A 3 3.79 16.19 -22.09
N ARG A 4 4.23 15.33 -23.02
CA ARG A 4 3.43 14.18 -23.45
C ARG A 4 3.38 13.14 -22.34
N LEU A 5 2.20 12.98 -21.75
CA LEU A 5 1.88 11.89 -20.84
C LEU A 5 1.81 10.59 -21.64
N ILE A 6 2.61 9.60 -21.23
CA ILE A 6 2.69 8.29 -21.88
C ILE A 6 1.76 7.30 -21.20
N ALA A 7 1.79 7.25 -19.87
CA ALA A 7 1.01 6.32 -19.09
C ALA A 7 0.74 6.86 -17.69
N THR A 8 -0.35 6.39 -17.09
CA THR A 8 -0.71 6.67 -15.71
C THR A 8 -0.96 5.36 -14.98
N TYR A 9 -0.51 5.28 -13.73
CA TYR A 9 -0.79 4.16 -12.84
C TYR A 9 -1.23 4.66 -11.48
N THR A 10 -2.27 4.06 -10.91
CA THR A 10 -2.77 4.45 -9.58
C THR A 10 -2.69 3.26 -8.62
N GLU A 11 -1.99 3.45 -7.52
CA GLU A 11 -1.99 2.59 -6.35
C GLU A 11 -3.05 3.04 -5.36
N ARG A 12 -3.81 2.09 -4.81
CA ARG A 12 -4.79 2.36 -3.75
C ARG A 12 -4.54 1.45 -2.56
N LEU A 13 -3.91 2.03 -1.54
CA LEU A 13 -3.84 1.45 -0.21
C LEU A 13 -4.86 2.14 0.71
N LEU A 14 -5.21 1.49 1.82
CA LEU A 14 -6.17 2.03 2.79
C LEU A 14 -5.70 3.37 3.39
N GLU A 15 -4.38 3.55 3.58
CA GLU A 15 -3.80 4.78 4.12
C GLU A 15 -3.49 5.84 3.06
N VAL A 16 -3.11 5.39 1.86
CA VAL A 16 -2.53 6.26 0.83
C VAL A 16 -2.96 5.84 -0.57
N GLN A 17 -3.32 6.83 -1.36
CA GLN A 17 -3.45 6.70 -2.81
C GLN A 17 -2.23 7.34 -3.46
N ARG A 18 -1.54 6.61 -4.33
CA ARG A 18 -0.42 7.14 -5.13
C ARG A 18 -0.75 7.08 -6.59
N GLU A 19 -0.55 8.18 -7.29
CA GLU A 19 -0.71 8.28 -8.73
C GLU A 19 0.66 8.54 -9.36
N PHE A 20 1.02 7.72 -10.35
CA PHE A 20 2.26 7.79 -11.08
C PHE A 20 1.95 8.23 -12.50
N LEU A 21 2.49 9.36 -12.90
CA LEU A 21 2.34 9.95 -14.22
C LEU A 21 3.69 9.84 -14.94
N LEU A 22 3.76 8.99 -15.95
CA LEU A 22 4.96 8.80 -16.77
C LEU A 22 4.95 9.80 -17.93
N TYR A 23 5.92 10.69 -17.94
CA TYR A 23 6.25 11.58 -19.05
C TYR A 23 7.51 11.06 -19.76
N GLU A 24 7.85 11.67 -20.91
CA GLU A 24 9.02 11.27 -21.70
C GLU A 24 10.35 11.47 -20.97
N ASP A 25 10.46 12.46 -20.10
CA ASP A 25 11.69 12.85 -19.40
C ASP A 25 11.68 12.51 -17.91
N ARG A 26 10.50 12.27 -17.32
CA ARG A 26 10.30 12.16 -15.87
C ARG A 26 9.10 11.31 -15.48
N VAL A 27 9.11 10.84 -14.25
CA VAL A 27 7.94 10.28 -13.57
C VAL A 27 7.54 11.25 -12.47
N VAL A 28 6.27 11.67 -12.48
CA VAL A 28 5.68 12.46 -11.40
C VAL A 28 4.87 11.51 -10.51
N VAL A 29 5.19 11.51 -9.22
CA VAL A 29 4.53 10.70 -8.20
C VAL A 29 3.72 11.63 -7.30
N ARG A 30 2.41 11.47 -7.32
CA ARG A 30 1.47 12.20 -6.46
C ARG A 30 0.93 11.26 -5.40
N ALA A 31 1.25 11.52 -4.15
CA ALA A 31 0.73 10.77 -3.01
C ALA A 31 -0.30 11.60 -2.26
N CYS A 32 -1.45 10.99 -1.96
CA CYS A 32 -2.50 11.56 -1.13
C CYS A 32 -2.81 10.59 0.01
N TRP A 33 -2.47 10.98 1.24
CA TRP A 33 -2.88 10.26 2.43
C TRP A 33 -4.29 10.68 2.81
N TYR A 34 -5.15 9.75 3.21
CA TYR A 34 -6.54 10.06 3.56
C TYR A 34 -6.68 11.04 4.74
N LEU A 35 -5.67 11.10 5.61
CA LEU A 35 -5.66 11.93 6.83
C LEU A 35 -4.63 13.08 6.80
N THR A 36 -3.83 13.23 5.74
CA THR A 36 -2.67 14.15 5.74
C THR A 36 -2.51 14.85 4.38
N ARG A 37 -1.49 15.72 4.28
CA ARG A 37 -1.20 16.55 3.11
C ARG A 37 -0.94 15.72 1.84
N ARG A 38 -1.18 16.35 0.70
CA ARG A 38 -0.76 15.87 -0.62
C ARG A 38 0.75 16.08 -0.77
N TYR A 39 1.42 15.12 -1.38
CA TYR A 39 2.85 15.18 -1.69
C TYR A 39 3.04 14.93 -3.17
N GLU A 40 3.86 15.75 -3.83
CA GLU A 40 4.22 15.58 -5.22
C GLU A 40 5.74 15.51 -5.32
N HIS A 41 6.22 14.48 -6.01
CA HIS A 41 7.64 14.24 -6.20
C HIS A 41 7.92 13.95 -7.66
N VAL A 42 8.94 14.60 -8.21
CA VAL A 42 9.32 14.46 -9.61
C VAL A 42 10.66 13.72 -9.68
N VAL A 43 10.68 12.60 -10.39
CA VAL A 43 11.87 11.78 -10.61
C VAL A 43 12.28 11.87 -12.07
N PRO A 44 13.41 12.52 -12.41
CA PRO A 44 13.93 12.52 -13.77
C PRO A 44 14.38 11.12 -14.19
N LEU A 45 13.98 10.68 -15.38
CA LEU A 45 14.33 9.33 -15.89
C LEU A 45 15.84 9.15 -16.06
N VAL A 46 16.56 10.22 -16.41
CA VAL A 46 18.02 10.23 -16.58
C VAL A 46 18.76 9.81 -15.29
N GLN A 47 18.16 10.04 -14.12
CA GLN A 47 18.74 9.66 -12.84
C GLN A 47 18.54 8.18 -12.49
N LEU A 48 17.59 7.51 -13.15
CA LEU A 48 17.27 6.11 -12.92
C LEU A 48 18.20 5.20 -13.73
N LYS A 49 18.47 4.02 -13.17
CA LYS A 49 19.13 2.90 -13.82
C LYS A 49 18.05 1.93 -14.30
N GLY A 50 18.29 1.26 -15.42
CA GLY A 50 17.37 0.24 -15.97
C GLY A 50 17.26 -1.04 -15.12
N ASP A 51 18.07 -1.16 -14.08
CA ASP A 51 18.05 -2.30 -13.16
C ASP A 51 16.84 -2.19 -12.22
N MET A 52 16.06 -3.27 -12.17
CA MET A 52 14.85 -3.37 -11.36
C MET A 52 15.08 -4.38 -10.23
N GLU A 53 14.83 -3.96 -9.00
CA GLU A 53 14.74 -4.86 -7.87
C GLU A 53 13.28 -5.14 -7.53
N GLN A 54 12.94 -6.42 -7.36
CA GLN A 54 11.63 -6.82 -6.87
C GLN A 54 11.69 -7.03 -5.36
N LEU A 55 10.87 -6.27 -4.63
CA LEU A 55 10.77 -6.35 -3.18
C LEU A 55 9.34 -6.74 -2.80
N THR A 56 9.17 -7.71 -1.91
CA THR A 56 7.84 -8.00 -1.36
C THR A 56 7.75 -7.43 0.04
N ILE A 57 6.93 -6.40 0.21
CA ILE A 57 6.77 -5.72 1.50
C ILE A 57 5.44 -6.15 2.13
N ARG A 58 5.49 -6.50 3.42
CA ARG A 58 4.30 -6.84 4.20
C ARG A 58 3.60 -5.57 4.65
N TYR A 59 2.29 -5.50 4.41
CA TYR A 59 1.51 -4.31 4.75
C TYR A 59 1.33 -4.18 6.26
N ARG A 60 1.73 -3.03 6.82
CA ARG A 60 1.75 -2.80 8.28
C ARG A 60 0.34 -2.80 8.88
N ILE A 61 -0.66 -2.21 8.21
CA ILE A 61 -2.04 -2.21 8.71
C ILE A 61 -2.57 -3.61 8.87
N HIS A 62 -2.27 -4.52 7.95
CA HIS A 62 -2.71 -5.92 8.07
C HIS A 62 -2.16 -6.57 9.34
N ARG A 63 -0.91 -6.27 9.70
CA ARG A 63 -0.31 -6.73 10.96
C ARG A 63 -1.03 -6.14 12.17
N TYR A 64 -1.30 -4.84 12.17
CA TYR A 64 -2.01 -4.19 13.28
C TYR A 64 -3.45 -4.69 13.43
N ALA A 65 -4.17 -4.87 12.32
CA ALA A 65 -5.52 -5.43 12.31
C ALA A 65 -5.56 -6.85 12.91
N GLY A 66 -4.56 -7.68 12.60
CA GLY A 66 -4.42 -9.00 13.21
C GLY A 66 -4.20 -8.95 14.73
N TRP A 67 -3.41 -7.98 15.23
CA TRP A 67 -3.24 -7.76 16.67
C TRP A 67 -4.53 -7.28 17.34
N VAL A 68 -5.24 -6.33 16.74
CA VAL A 68 -6.53 -5.83 17.25
C VAL A 68 -7.54 -6.98 17.32
N LEU A 69 -7.60 -7.84 16.30
CA LEU A 69 -8.44 -9.02 16.31
C LEU A 69 -8.09 -9.98 17.45
N ALA A 70 -6.80 -10.28 17.64
CA ALA A 70 -6.34 -11.19 18.69
C ALA A 70 -6.67 -10.66 20.10
N ILE A 71 -6.42 -9.36 20.34
CA ILE A 71 -6.72 -8.71 21.62
C ILE A 71 -8.24 -8.70 21.86
N GLY A 72 -9.03 -8.32 20.85
CA GLY A 72 -10.49 -8.33 20.94
C GLY A 72 -11.03 -9.73 21.24
N ALA A 73 -10.51 -10.76 20.57
CA ALA A 73 -10.89 -12.16 20.80
C ALA A 73 -10.56 -12.62 22.22
N LEU A 74 -9.37 -12.29 22.71
CA LEU A 74 -8.94 -12.65 24.06
C LEU A 74 -9.81 -11.98 25.12
N LEU A 75 -10.04 -10.66 25.00
CA LEU A 75 -10.88 -9.91 25.94
C LEU A 75 -12.32 -10.41 25.91
N PHE A 76 -12.90 -10.63 24.72
CA PHE A 76 -14.25 -11.13 24.59
C PHE A 76 -14.40 -12.53 25.18
N SER A 77 -13.46 -13.43 24.88
CA SER A 77 -13.44 -14.79 25.43
C SER A 77 -13.33 -14.79 26.96
N MET A 78 -12.45 -13.97 27.53
CA MET A 78 -12.29 -13.82 28.98
C MET A 78 -13.58 -13.34 29.65
N ILE A 79 -14.21 -12.31 29.10
CA ILE A 79 -15.46 -11.74 29.63
C ILE A 79 -16.61 -12.75 29.49
N TYR A 80 -16.71 -13.40 28.34
CA TYR A 80 -17.74 -14.43 28.09
C TYR A 80 -17.61 -15.59 29.07
N TYR A 81 -16.40 -16.09 29.30
CA TYR A 81 -16.12 -17.17 30.25
C TYR A 81 -16.46 -16.76 31.69
N ASN A 82 -16.05 -15.56 32.11
CA ASN A 82 -16.29 -15.08 33.48
C ASN A 82 -17.78 -14.85 33.77
N ASN A 83 -18.56 -14.46 32.76
CA ASN A 83 -20.00 -14.24 32.92
C ASN A 83 -20.83 -15.53 32.86
N ARG A 84 -20.27 -16.69 32.49
CA ARG A 84 -20.93 -18.02 32.47
C ARG A 84 -22.38 -18.01 31.95
N GLY A 85 -22.68 -17.24 30.90
CA GLY A 85 -24.01 -17.14 30.30
C GLY A 85 -24.92 -16.02 30.84
N GLY A 86 -24.43 -15.23 31.80
CA GLY A 86 -25.04 -13.96 32.21
C GLY A 86 -24.88 -12.85 31.17
N PRO A 87 -25.57 -11.72 31.32
CA PRO A 87 -25.48 -10.60 30.39
C PRO A 87 -24.05 -10.04 30.32
N LEU A 88 -23.53 -9.90 29.10
CA LEU A 88 -22.16 -9.46 28.81
C LEU A 88 -21.75 -8.10 29.40
N GLY A 89 -22.73 -7.26 29.74
CA GLY A 89 -22.52 -5.89 30.21
C GLY A 89 -21.82 -5.01 29.17
N ILE A 90 -21.57 -3.74 29.54
CA ILE A 90 -20.96 -2.74 28.64
C ILE A 90 -19.57 -3.18 28.16
N PHE A 91 -18.77 -3.80 29.05
CA PHE A 91 -17.43 -4.26 28.71
C PHE A 91 -17.40 -5.42 27.72
N GLY A 92 -18.36 -6.35 27.78
CA GLY A 92 -18.45 -7.45 26.82
C GLY A 92 -18.84 -6.98 25.42
N TRP A 93 -19.77 -6.01 25.33
CA TRP A 93 -20.12 -5.37 24.06
C TRP A 93 -18.96 -4.54 23.49
N ALA A 94 -18.21 -3.84 24.33
CA ALA A 94 -17.01 -3.12 23.90
C ALA A 94 -15.94 -4.07 23.35
N ALA A 95 -15.68 -5.19 24.03
CA ALA A 95 -14.74 -6.22 23.56
C ALA A 95 -15.19 -6.85 22.24
N LEU A 96 -16.48 -7.12 22.07
CA LEU A 96 -17.05 -7.58 20.81
C LEU A 96 -16.85 -6.54 19.70
N GLY A 97 -17.06 -5.26 19.98
CA GLY A 97 -16.81 -4.17 19.04
C GLY A 97 -15.36 -4.15 18.57
N VAL A 98 -14.39 -4.28 19.48
CA VAL A 98 -12.96 -4.36 19.13
C VAL A 98 -12.66 -5.59 18.26
N LEU A 99 -13.24 -6.75 18.59
CA LEU A 99 -13.11 -7.97 17.79
C LEU A 99 -13.64 -7.77 16.36
N VAL A 100 -14.84 -7.18 16.22
CA VAL A 100 -15.47 -6.92 14.92
C VAL A 100 -14.61 -5.96 14.08
N VAL A 101 -14.10 -4.88 14.69
CA VAL A 101 -13.20 -3.94 14.01
C VAL A 101 -11.91 -4.63 13.55
N GLY A 102 -11.30 -5.47 14.40
CA GLY A 102 -10.13 -6.26 14.04
C GLY A 102 -10.39 -7.24 12.89
N ALA A 103 -11.55 -7.90 12.90
CA ALA A 103 -11.96 -8.83 11.86
C ALA A 103 -12.17 -8.12 10.51
N LEU A 104 -12.91 -7.01 10.52
CA LEU A 104 -13.14 -6.18 9.33
C LEU A 104 -11.82 -5.62 8.78
N GLY A 105 -10.97 -5.06 9.65
CA GLY A 105 -9.65 -4.57 9.25
C GLY A 105 -8.79 -5.66 8.63
N THR A 106 -8.83 -6.88 9.17
CA THR A 106 -8.06 -8.03 8.65
C THR A 106 -8.60 -8.46 7.29
N ALA A 107 -9.93 -8.53 7.12
CA ALA A 107 -10.58 -8.88 5.86
C ALA A 107 -10.26 -7.87 4.75
N LEU A 108 -10.43 -6.56 5.04
CA LEU A 108 -10.16 -5.48 4.08
C LEU A 108 -8.69 -5.41 3.68
N THR A 109 -7.77 -5.72 4.60
CA THR A 109 -6.33 -5.70 4.34
C THR A 109 -5.78 -7.01 3.78
N TYR A 110 -6.57 -8.10 3.76
CA TYR A 110 -6.11 -9.43 3.39
C TYR A 110 -5.58 -9.48 1.96
N ARG A 111 -6.27 -8.82 1.01
CA ARG A 111 -5.85 -8.72 -0.39
C ARG A 111 -4.48 -8.05 -0.51
N ASN A 112 -4.24 -7.02 0.30
CA ASN A 112 -3.02 -6.21 0.26
C ASN A 112 -1.98 -6.67 1.29
N ARG A 113 -2.10 -7.89 1.86
CA ARG A 113 -1.21 -8.38 2.92
C ARG A 113 0.27 -8.39 2.54
N ARG A 114 0.56 -8.65 1.27
CA ARG A 114 1.90 -8.70 0.67
C ARG A 114 1.82 -7.93 -0.64
N ILE A 115 2.48 -6.78 -0.68
CA ILE A 115 2.50 -5.93 -1.87
C ILE A 115 3.86 -6.14 -2.52
N ARG A 116 3.83 -6.50 -3.81
CA ARG A 116 5.03 -6.56 -4.64
C ARG A 116 5.40 -5.13 -5.02
N PHE A 117 6.64 -4.74 -4.80
CA PHE A 117 7.21 -3.47 -5.20
C PHE A 117 8.29 -3.73 -6.24
N VAL A 118 8.32 -2.88 -7.26
CA VAL A 118 9.43 -2.76 -8.19
C VAL A 118 10.15 -1.46 -7.87
N ARG A 119 11.42 -1.57 -7.52
CA ARG A 119 12.32 -0.46 -7.22
C ARG A 119 13.25 -0.25 -8.40
N PHE A 120 13.22 0.95 -8.95
CA PHE A 120 14.24 1.44 -9.87
C PHE A 120 15.31 2.16 -9.06
N LEU A 121 16.54 1.66 -9.15
CA LEU A 121 17.69 2.28 -8.51
C LEU A 121 18.12 3.52 -9.29
N THR A 122 18.69 4.48 -8.61
CA THR A 122 19.41 5.59 -9.24
C THR A 122 20.78 5.14 -9.73
N ARG A 123 21.42 5.92 -10.61
CA ARG A 123 22.81 5.66 -11.04
C ARG A 123 23.82 5.64 -9.87
N SER A 124 23.49 6.29 -8.75
CA SER A 124 24.30 6.26 -7.52
C SER A 124 24.01 5.07 -6.61
N GLY A 125 23.15 4.13 -7.03
CA GLY A 125 22.81 2.92 -6.28
C GLY A 125 21.78 3.13 -5.16
N ARG A 126 21.25 4.36 -4.98
CA ARG A 126 20.18 4.65 -4.01
C ARG A 126 18.80 4.36 -4.59
N ALA A 127 17.80 4.12 -3.74
CA ALA A 127 16.40 3.98 -4.17
C ALA A 127 15.93 5.26 -4.88
N GLY A 128 15.51 5.14 -6.15
CA GLY A 128 15.12 6.27 -6.99
C GLY A 128 13.60 6.37 -7.18
N LEU A 129 12.98 5.26 -7.58
CA LEU A 129 11.53 5.19 -7.80
C LEU A 129 11.00 3.83 -7.36
N ASP A 130 10.07 3.84 -6.42
CA ASP A 130 9.41 2.63 -5.91
C ASP A 130 7.96 2.61 -6.37
N ILE A 131 7.56 1.55 -7.08
CA ILE A 131 6.18 1.34 -7.56
C ILE A 131 5.66 0.03 -6.98
N GLY A 132 4.58 0.09 -6.23
CA GLY A 132 3.88 -1.05 -5.64
C GLY A 132 2.73 -1.55 -6.52
N CYS A 133 2.60 -2.87 -6.63
CA CYS A 133 1.44 -3.54 -7.20
C CYS A 133 0.27 -3.51 -6.19
N ALA A 134 -0.29 -2.33 -5.99
CA ALA A 134 -1.43 -2.06 -5.10
C ALA A 134 -2.61 -1.41 -5.85
N GLY A 135 -2.58 -1.42 -7.18
CA GLY A 135 -3.69 -0.99 -8.05
C GLY A 135 -4.78 -2.06 -8.19
N ASN A 136 -5.85 -1.71 -8.90
CA ASN A 136 -7.00 -2.60 -9.11
C ASN A 136 -6.65 -3.85 -9.95
N ARG A 137 -5.76 -3.69 -10.93
CA ARG A 137 -5.34 -4.75 -11.87
C ARG A 137 -3.82 -4.90 -11.90
N VAL A 138 -3.36 -6.15 -11.91
CA VAL A 138 -1.92 -6.51 -11.98
C VAL A 138 -1.37 -6.21 -13.39
N GLU A 139 -2.18 -6.41 -14.42
CA GLU A 139 -1.82 -6.13 -15.82
C GLU A 139 -1.46 -4.65 -16.03
N GLU A 140 -2.22 -3.73 -15.42
CA GLU A 140 -1.96 -2.28 -15.49
C GLU A 140 -0.62 -1.92 -14.82
N PHE A 141 -0.27 -2.61 -13.74
CA PHE A 141 1.02 -2.46 -13.07
C PHE A 141 2.16 -2.94 -13.96
N GLU A 142 2.07 -4.14 -14.52
CA GLU A 142 3.11 -4.71 -15.38
C GLU A 142 3.31 -3.89 -16.65
N ALA A 143 2.23 -3.42 -17.27
CA ALA A 143 2.27 -2.53 -18.42
C ALA A 143 2.95 -1.19 -18.09
N PHE A 144 2.64 -0.60 -16.93
CA PHE A 144 3.26 0.65 -16.49
C PHE A 144 4.76 0.47 -16.24
N VAL A 145 5.17 -0.57 -15.50
CA VAL A 145 6.58 -0.88 -15.23
C VAL A 145 7.35 -1.12 -16.54
N ALA A 146 6.76 -1.85 -17.49
CA ALA A 146 7.35 -2.06 -18.81
C ALA A 146 7.54 -0.75 -19.58
N ASN A 147 6.56 0.16 -19.53
CA ASN A 147 6.67 1.48 -20.14
C ASN A 147 7.75 2.34 -19.49
N VAL A 148 7.84 2.37 -18.15
CA VAL A 148 8.90 3.08 -17.42
C VAL A 148 10.28 2.55 -17.86
N ARG A 149 10.48 1.23 -17.87
CA ARG A 149 11.74 0.61 -18.30
C ARG A 149 12.11 0.98 -19.73
N ARG A 150 11.14 0.97 -20.66
CA ARG A 150 11.36 1.36 -22.05
C ARG A 150 11.79 2.83 -22.17
N GLN A 151 11.22 3.72 -21.36
CA GLN A 151 11.59 5.13 -21.37
C GLN A 151 12.97 5.37 -20.74
N ILE A 152 13.30 4.67 -19.65
CA ILE A 152 14.67 4.71 -19.08
C ILE A 152 15.71 4.24 -20.10
N ALA A 153 15.41 3.21 -20.89
CA ALA A 153 16.33 2.72 -21.92
C ALA A 153 16.51 3.69 -23.11
N LYS A 154 15.60 4.64 -23.29
CA LYS A 154 15.66 5.66 -24.35
C LYS A 154 16.31 6.97 -23.90
N ALA A 155 16.38 7.22 -22.59
CA ALA A 155 16.87 8.46 -21.98
C ALA A 155 18.36 8.38 -21.62
#